data_AF-G2I3N7-F1
#
_entry.id   AF-G2I3N7-F1
#
_cell.length_a   1.000
_cell.length_b   1.000
_cell.length_c   1.000
_cell.angle_alpha   90.00
_cell.angle_beta   90.00
_cell.angle_gamma   90.00
#
_symmetry.space_group_name_H-M   'P 1'
#
loop_
_entity.id
_entity.type
_entity.pdbx_description
1 polymer ?
#
loop_
_entity_poly.entity_id
_entity_poly.type
_entity_poly.pdbx_seq_one_letter_code
_entity_poly.pdbx_strand_id
1 'polypeptide(L)'
;MRHRQHAWRCRSSFFHAGIMSIMSETTGCSADWHLAHSAPTRFLRYLDPNRPFARQINMLSGRFRDVQALCNGGIHSPELTHLRNALAFHLVKMSRWWRFDFCPRGVVGTRNPLFLTYVKAHTERVAQDEALFDLFTLQRYMHAGDGGHILVLGRDTEAIAGISVLYGVDGQRNFRFATGSAGAEPLWNEEPHPDFTSAWLAAQAMQALIRDDNTDLHEYRTAQREHLWARGWHQQHFHRSGRLPLIRLYAQAHTQWQNCHSTFGKAEMKTIVERLAFELSRTAFERHMTVADLIEESDMLAINLRSANMIKQRARAYVATCMDPIARPEMDILLDRVVSYIPRRCP
;
A
#
# COMPACT_ATOMS: atom_id res chain seq x y z
N MET A 1 -22.10 5.09 -32.62
CA MET A 1 -21.25 5.61 -31.53
C MET A 1 -20.90 4.46 -30.59
N ARG A 2 -19.64 4.01 -30.57
CA ARG A 2 -19.17 2.86 -29.78
C ARG A 2 -18.72 3.34 -28.40
N HIS A 3 -19.42 2.92 -27.34
CA HIS A 3 -18.99 3.12 -25.95
C HIS A 3 -17.70 2.34 -25.66
N ARG A 4 -16.58 3.04 -25.48
CA ARG A 4 -15.37 2.46 -24.89
C ARG A 4 -15.54 2.41 -23.38
N GLN A 5 -15.99 1.27 -22.87
CA GLN A 5 -15.83 0.89 -21.46
C GLN A 5 -14.34 0.63 -21.18
N HIS A 6 -13.60 1.64 -20.71
CA HIS A 6 -12.36 1.44 -19.96
C HIS A 6 -12.69 1.26 -18.47
N ALA A 7 -13.61 0.34 -18.18
CA ALA A 7 -13.88 -0.13 -16.83
C ALA A 7 -12.95 -1.32 -16.55
N TRP A 8 -12.05 -1.16 -15.57
CA TRP A 8 -11.36 -2.27 -14.87
C TRP A 8 -10.93 -3.45 -15.74
N ARG A 9 -10.12 -3.21 -16.78
CA ARG A 9 -9.42 -4.31 -17.45
C ARG A 9 -8.28 -4.79 -16.55
N CYS A 10 -8.58 -5.77 -15.71
CA CYS A 10 -7.58 -6.75 -15.27
C CYS A 10 -6.91 -7.28 -16.54
N ARG A 11 -5.59 -7.07 -16.71
CA ARG A 11 -4.84 -7.85 -17.67
C ARG A 11 -4.83 -9.29 -17.16
N SER A 12 -5.75 -10.11 -17.64
CA SER A 12 -5.76 -11.55 -17.43
C SER A 12 -4.56 -12.15 -18.17
N SER A 13 -3.41 -12.25 -17.50
CA SER A 13 -2.46 -13.30 -17.84
C SER A 13 -3.03 -14.62 -17.29
N PHE A 14 -3.71 -15.35 -18.16
CA PHE A 14 -4.05 -16.75 -17.93
C PHE A 14 -2.74 -17.53 -17.74
N PHE A 15 -2.47 -17.97 -16.51
CA PHE A 15 -1.59 -19.10 -16.27
C PHE A 15 -2.25 -20.03 -15.25
N HIS A 16 -2.20 -21.31 -15.58
CA HIS A 16 -2.94 -22.40 -14.96
C HIS A 16 -2.62 -22.56 -13.48
N ALA A 17 -3.65 -23.00 -12.77
CA ALA A 17 -3.77 -23.05 -11.33
C ALA A 17 -2.89 -24.16 -10.72
N GLY A 18 -2.03 -23.76 -9.78
CA GLY A 18 -1.68 -24.56 -8.61
C GLY A 18 -2.36 -23.93 -7.41
N ILE A 19 -3.47 -24.51 -6.98
CA ILE A 19 -4.16 -24.16 -5.73
C ILE A 19 -3.28 -24.69 -4.60
N MET A 20 -2.41 -23.84 -4.04
CA MET A 20 -1.98 -24.06 -2.66
C MET A 20 -3.01 -23.36 -1.78
N SER A 21 -3.80 -24.20 -1.13
CA SER A 21 -4.71 -23.88 -0.04
C SER A 21 -3.94 -23.08 1.00
N ILE A 22 -4.11 -21.75 1.01
CA ILE A 22 -3.89 -20.98 2.22
C ILE A 22 -5.08 -21.39 3.09
N MET A 23 -4.84 -22.32 4.01
CA MET A 23 -5.83 -22.66 5.03
C MET A 23 -6.29 -21.35 5.66
N SER A 24 -7.57 -21.04 5.46
CA SER A 24 -8.27 -19.91 6.05
C SER A 24 -8.50 -20.20 7.53
N GLU A 25 -7.42 -20.34 8.30
CA GLU A 25 -7.53 -20.25 9.74
C GLU A 25 -7.72 -18.77 10.06
N THR A 26 -8.92 -18.43 10.52
CA THR A 26 -9.13 -17.18 11.25
C THR A 26 -8.00 -17.08 12.28
N THR A 27 -7.39 -15.90 12.41
CA THR A 27 -6.27 -15.59 13.31
C THR A 27 -6.57 -15.75 14.81
N GLY A 28 -7.58 -16.55 15.17
CA GLY A 28 -8.10 -16.77 16.52
C GLY A 28 -8.98 -15.64 17.04
N CYS A 29 -9.15 -14.55 16.29
CA CYS A 29 -9.94 -13.41 16.74
C CYS A 29 -11.44 -13.58 16.52
N SER A 30 -12.21 -13.18 17.54
CA SER A 30 -13.67 -13.22 17.51
C SER A 30 -14.26 -12.05 16.71
N ALA A 31 -15.53 -12.17 16.35
CA ALA A 31 -16.28 -11.09 15.70
C ALA A 31 -16.27 -9.80 16.54
N ASP A 32 -16.50 -9.90 17.85
CA ASP A 32 -16.50 -8.74 18.77
C ASP A 32 -15.15 -8.03 18.79
N TRP A 33 -14.05 -8.79 18.77
CA TRP A 33 -12.72 -8.23 18.67
C TRP A 33 -12.57 -7.42 17.38
N HIS A 34 -13.01 -7.95 16.23
CA HIS A 34 -12.92 -7.25 14.95
C HIS A 34 -13.79 -5.99 14.92
N LEU A 35 -15.01 -6.03 15.46
CA LEU A 35 -15.88 -4.86 15.58
C LEU A 35 -15.23 -3.74 16.41
N ALA A 36 -14.52 -4.10 17.47
CA ALA A 36 -13.84 -3.15 18.32
C ALA A 36 -12.54 -2.57 17.70
N HIS A 37 -11.83 -3.31 16.83
CA HIS A 37 -10.45 -2.95 16.45
C HIS A 37 -10.20 -2.77 14.95
N SER A 38 -11.03 -3.35 14.07
CA SER A 38 -10.76 -3.43 12.63
C SER A 38 -11.43 -2.33 11.82
N ALA A 39 -12.12 -1.37 12.45
CA ALA A 39 -12.66 -0.22 11.75
C ALA A 39 -11.54 0.55 11.02
N PRO A 40 -11.65 0.85 9.71
CA PRO A 40 -10.59 1.49 8.93
C PRO A 40 -10.05 2.79 9.55
N THR A 41 -10.92 3.59 10.16
CA THR A 41 -10.57 4.85 10.85
C THR A 41 -9.61 4.69 12.02
N ARG A 42 -9.46 3.48 12.58
CA ARG A 42 -8.54 3.22 13.70
C ARG A 42 -7.09 3.13 13.28
N PHE A 43 -6.80 2.72 12.04
CA PHE A 43 -5.43 2.43 11.62
C PHE A 43 -5.04 3.06 10.27
N LEU A 44 -6.00 3.51 9.45
CA LEU A 44 -5.71 4.26 8.23
C LEU A 44 -5.58 5.76 8.51
N ARG A 45 -4.59 6.38 7.87
CA ARG A 45 -4.39 7.83 7.85
C ARG A 45 -4.11 8.27 6.42
N TYR A 46 -5.18 8.65 5.72
CA TYR A 46 -5.12 9.01 4.30
C TYR A 46 -4.36 10.30 4.02
N LEU A 47 -4.37 11.25 4.96
CA LEU A 47 -3.73 12.56 4.83
C LEU A 47 -2.34 12.63 5.47
N ASP A 48 -1.79 11.49 5.90
CA ASP A 48 -0.47 11.38 6.54
C ASP A 48 0.39 10.34 5.80
N PRO A 49 1.09 10.74 4.72
CA PRO A 49 1.94 9.83 3.96
C PRO A 49 3.19 9.37 4.71
N ASN A 50 3.52 9.97 5.86
CA ASN A 50 4.65 9.53 6.67
C ASN A 50 4.38 8.17 7.35
N ARG A 51 3.12 7.71 7.35
CA ARG A 51 2.79 6.35 7.78
C ARG A 51 3.12 5.34 6.68
N PRO A 52 3.95 4.33 6.97
CA PRO A 52 4.39 3.37 5.96
C PRO A 52 3.22 2.75 5.21
N PHE A 53 3.23 2.88 3.88
CA PHE A 53 2.24 2.29 2.99
C PHE A 53 2.00 0.81 3.31
N ALA A 54 3.10 0.05 3.42
CA ALA A 54 3.07 -1.40 3.66
C ALA A 54 2.29 -1.77 4.93
N ARG A 55 2.46 -1.02 6.02
CA ARG A 55 1.74 -1.26 7.28
C ARG A 55 0.23 -1.14 7.09
N GLN A 56 -0.19 -0.03 6.49
CA GLN A 56 -1.60 0.28 6.32
C GLN A 56 -2.28 -0.78 5.43
N ILE A 57 -1.65 -1.16 4.33
CA ILE A 57 -2.24 -2.08 3.36
C ILE A 57 -2.19 -3.55 3.82
N ASN A 58 -1.15 -3.96 4.55
CA ASN A 58 -1.07 -5.30 5.13
C ASN A 58 -2.14 -5.50 6.21
N MET A 59 -2.31 -4.51 7.10
CA MET A 59 -3.40 -4.54 8.09
C MET A 59 -4.74 -4.60 7.37
N LEU A 60 -5.01 -3.69 6.44
CA LEU A 60 -6.29 -3.61 5.75
C LEU A 60 -6.68 -4.91 5.03
N SER A 61 -5.74 -5.51 4.31
CA SER A 61 -5.97 -6.78 3.60
C SER A 61 -6.11 -7.97 4.55
N GLY A 62 -5.33 -8.02 5.64
CA GLY A 62 -5.46 -9.04 6.69
C GLY A 62 -6.82 -8.98 7.38
N ARG A 63 -7.22 -7.79 7.85
CA ARG A 63 -8.53 -7.58 8.50
C ARG A 63 -9.70 -7.94 7.61
N PHE A 64 -9.63 -7.59 6.32
CA PHE A 64 -10.67 -7.99 5.39
C PHE A 64 -10.76 -9.52 5.27
N ARG A 65 -9.63 -10.23 5.14
CA ARG A 65 -9.63 -11.71 5.05
C ARG A 65 -10.22 -12.36 6.29
N ASP A 66 -9.82 -11.90 7.47
CA ASP A 66 -10.31 -12.46 8.74
C ASP A 66 -11.82 -12.23 8.91
N VAL A 67 -12.30 -11.00 8.67
CA VAL A 67 -13.72 -10.67 8.76
C VAL A 67 -14.54 -11.41 7.70
N GLN A 68 -14.02 -11.54 6.47
CA GLN A 68 -14.66 -12.32 5.42
C GLN A 68 -14.77 -13.79 5.80
N ALA A 69 -13.74 -14.37 6.42
CA ALA A 69 -13.76 -15.75 6.88
C ALA A 69 -14.81 -15.97 7.97
N LEU A 70 -14.92 -15.05 8.94
CA LEU A 70 -15.99 -15.07 9.96
C LEU A 70 -17.39 -14.99 9.33
N CYS A 71 -17.58 -14.10 8.35
CA CYS A 71 -18.84 -14.05 7.60
C CYS A 71 -19.11 -15.36 6.86
N ASN A 72 -18.13 -15.92 6.15
CA ASN A 72 -18.32 -17.19 5.44
C ASN A 72 -18.61 -18.37 6.39
N GLY A 73 -18.13 -18.30 7.64
CA GLY A 73 -18.39 -19.27 8.70
C GLY A 73 -19.78 -19.15 9.36
N GLY A 74 -20.67 -18.28 8.86
CA GLY A 74 -22.04 -18.14 9.33
C GLY A 74 -22.28 -17.00 10.33
N ILE A 75 -21.25 -16.23 10.70
CA ILE A 75 -21.41 -15.06 11.56
C ILE A 75 -21.86 -13.87 10.71
N HIS A 76 -23.15 -13.58 10.72
CA HIS A 76 -23.77 -12.58 9.85
C HIS A 76 -24.46 -11.45 10.60
N SER A 77 -23.88 -10.96 11.70
CA SER A 77 -24.42 -9.74 12.30
C SER A 77 -24.35 -8.56 11.30
N PRO A 78 -25.34 -7.65 11.30
CA PRO A 78 -25.33 -6.47 10.44
C PRO A 78 -24.04 -5.64 10.59
N GLU A 79 -23.54 -5.51 11.82
CA GLU A 79 -22.33 -4.76 12.15
C GLU A 79 -21.08 -5.38 11.51
N LEU A 80 -20.95 -6.70 11.56
CA LEU A 80 -19.80 -7.40 10.96
C LEU A 80 -19.86 -7.32 9.43
N THR A 81 -21.07 -7.39 8.87
CA THR A 81 -21.31 -7.18 7.43
C THR A 81 -20.94 -5.76 7.01
N HIS A 82 -21.31 -4.74 7.78
CA HIS A 82 -20.92 -3.36 7.51
C HIS A 82 -19.40 -3.17 7.60
N LEU A 83 -18.76 -3.76 8.61
CA LEU A 83 -17.30 -3.71 8.76
C LEU A 83 -16.58 -4.35 7.56
N ARG A 84 -17.03 -5.52 7.11
CA ARG A 84 -16.50 -6.19 5.91
C ARG A 84 -16.60 -5.28 4.68
N ASN A 85 -17.76 -4.68 4.47
CA ASN A 85 -18.03 -3.82 3.33
C ASN A 85 -17.16 -2.55 3.37
N ALA A 86 -16.99 -1.95 4.56
CA ALA A 86 -16.09 -0.81 4.75
C ALA A 86 -14.62 -1.20 4.45
N LEU A 87 -14.14 -2.32 4.97
CA LEU A 87 -12.78 -2.82 4.68
C LEU A 87 -12.57 -3.03 3.16
N ALA A 88 -13.57 -3.59 2.47
CA ALA A 88 -13.52 -3.76 1.01
C ALA A 88 -13.42 -2.42 0.27
N PHE A 89 -14.26 -1.46 0.63
CA PHE A 89 -14.22 -0.11 0.05
C PHE A 89 -12.86 0.56 0.28
N HIS A 90 -12.34 0.48 1.50
CA HIS A 90 -11.07 1.10 1.85
C HIS A 90 -9.88 0.47 1.13
N LEU A 91 -9.93 -0.82 0.73
CA LEU A 91 -8.91 -1.43 -0.13
C LEU A 91 -8.87 -0.77 -1.51
N VAL A 92 -10.05 -0.49 -2.10
CA VAL A 92 -10.17 0.25 -3.37
C VAL A 92 -9.70 1.70 -3.19
N LYS A 93 -10.10 2.36 -2.10
CA LYS A 93 -9.67 3.73 -1.80
C LYS A 93 -8.15 3.82 -1.66
N MET A 94 -7.53 2.92 -0.92
CA MET A 94 -6.07 2.84 -0.77
C MET A 94 -5.36 2.60 -2.11
N SER A 95 -5.93 1.76 -2.99
CA SER A 95 -5.32 1.51 -4.31
C SER A 95 -5.28 2.75 -5.19
N ARG A 96 -6.23 3.67 -5.02
CA ARG A 96 -6.20 4.98 -5.67
C ARG A 96 -5.26 5.96 -4.96
N TRP A 97 -5.28 5.99 -3.64
CA TRP A 97 -4.44 6.89 -2.84
C TRP A 97 -2.95 6.72 -3.08
N TRP A 98 -2.49 5.47 -3.18
CA TRP A 98 -1.08 5.11 -3.33
C TRP A 98 -0.73 4.62 -4.75
N ARG A 99 -1.73 4.56 -5.64
CA ARG A 99 -1.61 4.07 -7.03
C ARG A 99 -0.90 2.72 -7.14
N PHE A 100 -1.39 1.72 -6.41
CA PHE A 100 -0.92 0.34 -6.55
C PHE A 100 -1.91 -0.57 -7.27
N ASP A 101 -1.40 -1.67 -7.84
CA ASP A 101 -2.23 -2.66 -8.52
C ASP A 101 -2.89 -3.59 -7.51
N PHE A 102 -4.22 -3.63 -7.53
CA PHE A 102 -5.04 -4.44 -6.62
C PHE A 102 -5.90 -5.44 -7.39
N CYS A 103 -5.69 -6.73 -7.11
CA CYS A 103 -6.52 -7.82 -7.60
C CYS A 103 -7.20 -8.50 -6.40
N PRO A 104 -8.51 -8.33 -6.19
CA PRO A 104 -9.22 -8.93 -5.05
C PRO A 104 -8.97 -10.43 -4.90
N ARG A 105 -8.96 -11.17 -6.01
CA ARG A 105 -8.69 -12.61 -6.00
C ARG A 105 -7.28 -12.94 -5.50
N GLY A 106 -6.28 -12.19 -5.97
CA GLY A 106 -4.88 -12.43 -5.62
C GLY A 106 -4.53 -12.01 -4.19
N VAL A 107 -5.17 -10.95 -3.68
CA VAL A 107 -4.82 -10.33 -2.40
C VAL A 107 -5.65 -10.86 -1.23
N VAL A 108 -6.95 -11.04 -1.47
CA VAL A 108 -7.92 -11.38 -0.42
C VAL A 108 -8.77 -12.61 -0.76
N GLY A 109 -8.39 -13.37 -1.79
CA GLY A 109 -9.05 -14.62 -2.16
C GLY A 109 -10.48 -14.48 -2.69
N THR A 110 -10.99 -13.25 -2.83
CA THR A 110 -12.40 -13.00 -3.19
C THR A 110 -12.53 -12.71 -4.69
N ARG A 111 -13.51 -13.33 -5.36
CA ARG A 111 -13.76 -13.08 -6.79
C ARG A 111 -14.18 -11.61 -7.01
N ASN A 112 -13.69 -10.99 -8.08
CA ASN A 112 -13.92 -9.56 -8.35
C ASN A 112 -15.41 -9.16 -8.33
N PRO A 113 -16.36 -9.87 -8.97
CA PRO A 113 -17.77 -9.49 -8.93
C PRO A 113 -18.32 -9.46 -7.50
N LEU A 114 -18.03 -10.49 -6.70
CA LEU A 114 -18.45 -10.57 -5.30
C LEU A 114 -17.84 -9.45 -4.46
N PHE A 115 -16.53 -9.22 -4.61
CA PHE A 115 -15.84 -8.15 -3.90
C PHE A 115 -16.48 -6.77 -4.18
N LEU A 116 -16.84 -6.50 -5.43
CA LEU A 116 -17.50 -5.25 -5.82
C LEU A 116 -18.91 -5.10 -5.21
N THR A 117 -19.62 -6.20 -4.90
CA THR A 117 -20.89 -6.09 -4.18
C THR A 117 -20.71 -5.53 -2.76
N TYR A 118 -19.62 -5.89 -2.08
CA TYR A 118 -19.29 -5.37 -0.75
C TYR A 118 -18.97 -3.88 -0.80
N VAL A 119 -18.19 -3.46 -1.80
CA VAL A 119 -17.86 -2.05 -2.03
C VAL A 119 -19.14 -1.24 -2.28
N LYS A 120 -20.02 -1.72 -3.17
CA LYS A 120 -21.29 -1.05 -3.49
C LYS A 120 -22.20 -0.91 -2.28
N ALA A 121 -22.32 -1.97 -1.48
CA ALA A 121 -23.14 -1.98 -0.27
C ALA A 121 -22.62 -1.00 0.81
N HIS A 122 -21.31 -0.72 0.85
CA HIS A 122 -20.77 0.34 1.72
C HIS A 122 -21.15 1.72 1.22
N THR A 123 -20.95 1.98 -0.08
CA THR A 123 -21.19 3.31 -0.67
C THR A 123 -22.67 3.69 -0.64
N GLU A 124 -23.59 2.73 -0.74
CA GLU A 124 -25.03 2.98 -0.58
C GLU A 124 -25.40 3.48 0.83
N ARG A 125 -24.55 3.24 1.84
CA ARG A 125 -24.79 3.64 3.23
C ARG A 125 -24.03 4.89 3.65
N VAL A 126 -22.90 5.19 3.01
CA VAL A 126 -21.98 6.26 3.43
C VAL A 126 -21.82 7.27 2.30
N ALA A 127 -22.62 8.33 2.33
CA ALA A 127 -22.68 9.34 1.27
C ALA A 127 -21.32 9.99 0.91
N GLN A 128 -20.47 10.23 1.92
CA GLN A 128 -19.12 10.79 1.68
C GLN A 128 -18.24 9.85 0.83
N ASP A 129 -18.36 8.55 1.05
CA ASP A 129 -17.60 7.55 0.30
C ASP A 129 -18.26 7.21 -1.04
N GLU A 130 -19.57 7.46 -1.19
CA GLU A 130 -20.30 7.35 -2.47
C GLU A 130 -19.78 8.34 -3.51
N ALA A 131 -19.64 9.62 -3.15
CA ALA A 131 -19.08 10.64 -4.04
C ALA A 131 -17.66 10.28 -4.50
N LEU A 132 -16.84 9.76 -3.58
CA LEU A 132 -15.48 9.32 -3.89
C LEU A 132 -15.47 8.07 -4.80
N PHE A 133 -16.37 7.12 -4.54
CA PHE A 133 -16.52 5.94 -5.37
C PHE A 133 -16.98 6.31 -6.78
N ASP A 134 -17.97 7.20 -6.90
CA ASP A 134 -18.45 7.72 -8.17
C ASP A 134 -17.31 8.35 -8.97
N LEU A 135 -16.54 9.25 -8.34
CA LEU A 135 -15.39 9.92 -8.97
C LEU A 135 -14.38 8.93 -9.58
N PHE A 136 -14.07 7.84 -8.88
CA PHE A 136 -13.13 6.83 -9.38
C PHE A 136 -13.73 5.79 -10.32
N THR A 137 -15.05 5.79 -10.52
CA THR A 137 -15.75 4.79 -11.32
C THR A 137 -16.57 5.40 -12.46
N LEU A 138 -17.77 5.89 -12.14
CA LEU A 138 -18.81 6.27 -13.10
C LEU A 138 -18.80 7.76 -13.43
N GLN A 139 -18.36 8.61 -12.50
CA GLN A 139 -18.34 10.07 -12.61
C GLN A 139 -19.70 10.63 -13.03
N ARG A 140 -20.75 10.28 -12.28
CA ARG A 140 -22.12 10.75 -12.47
C ARG A 140 -22.29 12.19 -11.99
N TYR A 141 -21.65 12.56 -10.88
CA TYR A 141 -21.78 13.89 -10.29
C TYR A 141 -20.65 14.83 -10.70
N MET A 142 -19.52 14.28 -11.11
CA MET A 142 -18.33 15.02 -11.52
C MET A 142 -18.23 15.06 -13.05
N HIS A 143 -17.79 16.18 -13.61
CA HIS A 143 -17.58 16.29 -15.06
C HIS A 143 -16.37 15.44 -15.47
N ALA A 144 -16.64 14.29 -16.09
CA ALA A 144 -15.59 13.36 -16.52
C ALA A 144 -14.63 14.04 -17.51
N GLY A 145 -13.33 14.01 -17.21
CA GLY A 145 -12.29 14.64 -18.02
C GLY A 145 -12.00 16.11 -17.69
N ASP A 146 -12.81 16.74 -16.84
CA ASP A 146 -12.63 18.13 -16.42
C ASP A 146 -11.62 18.25 -15.26
N GLY A 147 -10.51 18.94 -15.49
CA GLY A 147 -9.48 19.19 -14.48
C GLY A 147 -9.84 20.29 -13.48
N GLY A 148 -10.85 21.13 -13.78
CA GLY A 148 -11.31 22.23 -12.94
C GLY A 148 -12.40 21.84 -11.94
N HIS A 149 -13.11 20.74 -12.18
CA HIS A 149 -14.09 20.21 -11.23
C HIS A 149 -13.37 19.31 -10.20
N ILE A 150 -13.28 19.76 -8.95
CA ILE A 150 -12.47 19.11 -7.90
C ILE A 150 -13.32 18.71 -6.69
N LEU A 151 -13.29 17.41 -6.34
CA LEU A 151 -13.85 16.91 -5.10
C LEU A 151 -12.84 17.12 -3.97
N VAL A 152 -13.19 17.94 -2.97
CA VAL A 152 -12.33 18.21 -1.81
C VAL A 152 -12.31 17.00 -0.87
N LEU A 153 -11.11 16.51 -0.56
CA LEU A 153 -10.89 15.34 0.30
C LEU A 153 -10.64 15.73 1.76
N GLY A 154 -10.00 16.88 1.98
CA GLY A 154 -9.63 17.32 3.31
C GLY A 154 -8.66 18.49 3.28
N ARG A 155 -8.29 18.92 4.48
CA ARG A 155 -7.33 19.99 4.71
C ARG A 155 -6.17 19.45 5.54
N ASP A 156 -5.00 20.02 5.36
CA ASP A 156 -3.90 19.78 6.28
C ASP A 156 -4.26 20.33 7.67
N THR A 157 -3.97 19.57 8.72
CA THR A 157 -4.29 19.96 10.10
C THR A 157 -3.23 20.89 10.70
N GLU A 158 -2.02 20.88 10.15
CA GLU A 158 -0.91 21.73 10.60
C GLU A 158 -0.85 23.01 9.74
N ALA A 159 -1.86 23.87 9.91
CA ALA A 159 -1.86 25.21 9.29
C ALA A 159 -0.83 26.10 10.00
N ILE A 160 0.44 26.00 9.59
CA ILE A 160 1.48 26.91 10.06
C ILE A 160 1.40 28.20 9.22
N ALA A 161 1.35 29.35 9.91
CA ALA A 161 1.33 30.71 9.34
C ALA A 161 0.05 31.13 8.58
N GLY A 162 -1.13 30.59 8.94
CA GLY A 162 -2.42 31.04 8.37
C GLY A 162 -2.69 30.63 6.93
N ILE A 163 -1.77 29.88 6.31
CA ILE A 163 -1.91 29.25 5.00
C ILE A 163 -2.27 27.78 5.23
N SER A 164 -3.46 27.41 4.78
CA SER A 164 -3.93 26.02 4.79
C SER A 164 -3.71 25.39 3.42
N VAL A 165 -3.44 24.08 3.41
CA VAL A 165 -3.46 23.29 2.18
C VAL A 165 -4.75 22.49 2.15
N LEU A 166 -5.46 22.57 1.03
CA LEU A 166 -6.57 21.69 0.71
C LEU A 166 -6.09 20.62 -0.27
N TYR A 167 -6.61 19.41 -0.12
CA TYR A 167 -6.36 18.32 -1.05
C TYR A 167 -7.66 17.92 -1.72
N GLY A 168 -7.59 17.58 -3.01
CA GLY A 168 -8.74 17.23 -3.81
C GLY A 168 -8.40 16.20 -4.89
N VAL A 169 -9.43 15.71 -5.57
CA VAL A 169 -9.28 14.89 -6.78
C VAL A 169 -10.14 15.50 -7.88
N ASP A 170 -9.54 15.70 -9.05
CA ASP A 170 -10.21 16.30 -10.20
C ASP A 170 -11.04 15.29 -11.01
N GLY A 171 -11.83 15.79 -11.96
CA GLY A 171 -12.59 14.97 -12.92
C GLY A 171 -11.72 14.13 -13.89
N GLN A 172 -10.40 14.29 -13.88
CA GLN A 172 -9.45 13.40 -14.56
C GLN A 172 -8.89 12.31 -13.63
N ARG A 173 -9.34 12.27 -12.37
CA ARG A 173 -8.93 11.34 -11.32
C ARG A 173 -7.49 11.54 -10.86
N ASN A 174 -6.95 12.75 -11.04
CA ASN A 174 -5.67 13.16 -10.49
C ASN A 174 -5.88 13.87 -9.16
N PHE A 175 -4.97 13.63 -8.24
CA PHE A 175 -4.86 14.37 -7.00
C PHE A 175 -4.37 15.80 -7.29
N ARG A 176 -4.99 16.75 -6.58
CA ARG A 176 -4.71 18.17 -6.62
C ARG A 176 -4.49 18.68 -5.22
N PHE A 177 -3.78 19.78 -5.10
CA PHE A 177 -3.74 20.55 -3.87
C PHE A 177 -3.99 22.02 -4.18
N ALA A 178 -4.50 22.75 -3.20
CA ALA A 178 -4.64 24.20 -3.23
C ALA A 178 -4.01 24.81 -2.01
N THR A 179 -3.45 26.01 -2.16
CA THR A 179 -3.06 26.85 -1.03
C THR A 179 -4.17 27.89 -0.81
N GLY A 180 -4.57 28.07 0.43
CA GLY A 180 -5.64 28.99 0.79
C GLY A 180 -5.37 29.69 2.11
N SER A 181 -5.54 31.00 2.12
CA SER A 181 -5.59 31.81 3.33
C SER A 181 -7.01 31.82 3.90
N ALA A 182 -7.14 32.02 5.21
CA ALA A 182 -8.46 32.11 5.83
C ALA A 182 -9.32 33.22 5.18
N GLY A 183 -10.52 32.86 4.71
CA GLY A 183 -11.48 33.80 4.11
C GLY A 183 -11.27 34.12 2.63
N ALA A 184 -10.21 33.59 1.99
CA ALA A 184 -10.00 33.71 0.54
C ALA A 184 -10.40 32.41 -0.19
N GLU A 185 -10.77 32.54 -1.46
CA GLU A 185 -10.97 31.36 -2.32
C GLU A 185 -9.63 30.63 -2.52
N PRO A 186 -9.58 29.30 -2.31
CA PRO A 186 -8.34 28.55 -2.44
C PRO A 186 -7.89 28.48 -3.89
N LEU A 187 -6.59 28.72 -4.15
CA LEU A 187 -6.02 28.61 -5.49
C LEU A 187 -5.52 27.19 -5.72
N TRP A 188 -6.20 26.46 -6.60
CA TRP A 188 -5.81 25.09 -6.98
C TRP A 188 -4.60 25.08 -7.89
N ASN A 189 -3.65 24.19 -7.59
CA ASN A 189 -2.47 23.97 -8.41
C ASN A 189 -2.86 23.27 -9.74
N GLU A 190 -2.35 23.79 -10.86
CA GLU A 190 -2.63 23.27 -12.21
C GLU A 190 -1.91 21.96 -12.54
N GLU A 191 -0.92 21.54 -11.74
CA GLU A 191 -0.19 20.29 -11.94
C GLU A 191 -0.99 19.09 -11.41
N PRO A 192 -1.29 18.08 -12.24
CA PRO A 192 -1.97 16.88 -11.81
C PRO A 192 -0.99 15.89 -11.16
N HIS A 193 -1.38 15.32 -10.03
CA HIS A 193 -0.61 14.28 -9.38
C HIS A 193 -1.34 12.94 -9.44
N PRO A 194 -0.64 11.83 -9.72
CA PRO A 194 -1.32 10.56 -9.97
C PRO A 194 -1.63 9.75 -8.70
N ASP A 195 -1.14 10.19 -7.55
CA ASP A 195 -1.35 9.62 -6.22
C ASP A 195 -1.30 10.73 -5.16
N PHE A 196 -1.87 10.47 -3.99
CA PHE A 196 -1.99 11.47 -2.93
C PHE A 196 -0.61 11.89 -2.41
N THR A 197 0.31 10.94 -2.22
CA THR A 197 1.65 11.21 -1.70
C THR A 197 2.42 12.18 -2.61
N SER A 198 2.28 12.05 -3.94
CA SER A 198 2.85 12.99 -4.89
C SER A 198 2.29 14.41 -4.73
N ALA A 199 0.97 14.54 -4.57
CA ALA A 199 0.32 15.83 -4.32
C ALA A 199 0.73 16.43 -2.97
N TRP A 200 0.83 15.60 -1.93
CA TRP A 200 1.26 16.00 -0.60
C TRP A 200 2.69 16.54 -0.62
N LEU A 201 3.65 15.81 -1.19
CA LEU A 201 5.04 16.27 -1.32
C LEU A 201 5.15 17.57 -2.13
N ALA A 202 4.33 17.74 -3.18
CA ALA A 202 4.27 18.98 -3.94
C ALA A 202 3.71 20.15 -3.14
N ALA A 203 2.67 19.91 -2.36
CA ALA A 203 2.13 20.91 -1.45
C ALA A 203 3.16 21.33 -0.39
N GLN A 204 3.87 20.38 0.21
CA GLN A 204 4.92 20.69 1.19
C GLN A 204 6.07 21.49 0.57
N ALA A 205 6.52 21.13 -0.64
CA ALA A 205 7.52 21.91 -1.37
C ALA A 205 7.03 23.35 -1.66
N MET A 206 5.76 23.51 -2.04
CA MET A 206 5.17 24.83 -2.28
C MET A 206 5.09 25.64 -0.97
N GLN A 207 4.71 25.02 0.15
CA GLN A 207 4.71 25.69 1.44
C GLN A 207 6.12 26.13 1.86
N ALA A 208 7.13 25.28 1.67
CA ALA A 208 8.53 25.64 1.94
C ALA A 208 8.98 26.84 1.09
N LEU A 209 8.60 26.85 -0.19
CA LEU A 209 8.87 27.99 -1.09
C LEU A 209 8.20 29.28 -0.61
N ILE A 210 6.93 29.23 -0.20
CA ILE A 210 6.21 30.41 0.33
C ILE A 210 6.87 30.95 1.60
N ARG A 211 7.48 30.07 2.41
CA ARG A 211 8.21 30.45 3.63
C ARG A 211 9.66 30.86 3.39
N ASP A 212 10.13 30.82 2.15
CA ASP A 212 11.53 31.02 1.78
C ASP A 212 12.50 30.04 2.50
N ASP A 213 12.01 28.83 2.80
CA ASP A 213 12.82 27.76 3.38
C ASP A 213 13.45 26.89 2.29
N ASN A 214 14.67 27.25 1.91
CA ASN A 214 15.43 26.52 0.88
C ASN A 214 15.82 25.10 1.30
N THR A 215 15.92 24.83 2.60
CA THR A 215 16.30 23.49 3.10
C THR A 215 15.13 22.54 2.94
N ASP A 216 13.95 22.93 3.43
CA ASP A 216 12.72 22.13 3.29
C ASP A 216 12.31 22.01 1.82
N LEU A 217 12.46 23.07 1.02
CA LEU A 217 12.19 23.02 -0.41
C LEU A 217 13.06 21.96 -1.11
N HIS A 218 14.36 21.90 -0.78
CA HIS A 218 15.27 20.90 -1.33
C HIS A 218 14.91 19.49 -0.86
N GLU A 219 14.58 19.33 0.42
CA GLU A 219 14.13 18.07 1.03
C GLU A 219 12.90 17.51 0.30
N TYR A 220 11.83 18.29 0.16
CA TYR A 220 10.59 17.83 -0.47
C TYR A 220 10.73 17.58 -1.98
N ARG A 221 11.48 18.42 -2.70
CA ARG A 221 11.78 18.16 -4.13
C ARG A 221 12.58 16.86 -4.31
N THR A 222 13.46 16.55 -3.36
CA THR A 222 14.23 15.30 -3.36
C THR A 222 13.35 14.10 -3.03
N ALA A 223 12.48 14.22 -2.02
CA ALA A 223 11.48 13.23 -1.68
C ALA A 223 10.53 12.91 -2.86
N GLN A 224 10.12 13.91 -3.65
CA GLN A 224 9.31 13.68 -4.84
C GLN A 224 10.00 12.76 -5.86
N ARG A 225 11.28 12.99 -6.15
CA ARG A 225 12.06 12.16 -7.09
C ARG A 225 12.20 10.73 -6.57
N GLU A 226 12.46 10.58 -5.27
CA GLU A 226 12.61 9.27 -4.63
C GLU A 226 11.28 8.51 -4.56
N HIS A 227 10.16 9.21 -4.35
CA HIS A 227 8.82 8.63 -4.38
C HIS A 227 8.46 8.06 -5.76
N LEU A 228 8.95 8.65 -6.86
CA LEU A 228 8.75 8.07 -8.20
C LEU A 228 9.33 6.66 -8.30
N TRP A 229 10.46 6.39 -7.63
CA TRP A 229 11.04 5.05 -7.53
C TRP A 229 10.18 4.16 -6.63
N ALA A 230 9.83 4.63 -5.43
CA ALA A 230 9.01 3.88 -4.47
C ALA A 230 7.67 3.45 -5.05
N ARG A 231 7.01 4.32 -5.83
CA ARG A 231 5.74 4.03 -6.49
C ARG A 231 5.80 2.83 -7.42
N GLY A 232 6.91 2.63 -8.13
CA GLY A 232 7.11 1.44 -8.97
C GLY A 232 7.05 0.15 -8.15
N TRP A 233 7.58 0.18 -6.92
CA TRP A 233 7.51 -0.94 -5.98
C TRP A 233 6.14 -1.10 -5.34
N HIS A 234 5.45 0.00 -5.02
CA HIS A 234 4.07 -0.04 -4.51
C HIS A 234 3.11 -0.68 -5.51
N GLN A 235 3.23 -0.36 -6.80
CA GLN A 235 2.46 -1.01 -7.87
C GLN A 235 2.59 -2.53 -7.82
N GLN A 236 3.77 -3.03 -7.48
CA GLN A 236 4.06 -4.46 -7.42
C GLN A 236 3.86 -5.05 -6.02
N HIS A 237 3.20 -4.33 -5.09
CA HIS A 237 3.09 -4.77 -3.69
C HIS A 237 2.40 -6.12 -3.51
N PHE A 238 1.44 -6.42 -4.37
CA PHE A 238 0.72 -7.68 -4.34
C PHE A 238 1.03 -8.60 -5.52
N HIS A 239 1.95 -8.21 -6.39
CA HIS A 239 2.35 -9.07 -7.49
C HIS A 239 3.23 -10.19 -6.95
N ARG A 240 2.91 -11.43 -7.35
CA ARG A 240 3.85 -12.54 -7.15
C ARG A 240 5.05 -12.29 -8.05
N SER A 241 6.25 -12.43 -7.50
CA SER A 241 7.53 -12.38 -8.23
C SER A 241 7.67 -13.61 -9.15
N GLY A 242 6.76 -13.78 -10.10
CA GLY A 242 6.60 -15.03 -10.84
C GLY A 242 7.62 -15.25 -11.96
N ARG A 243 8.49 -14.27 -12.26
CA ARG A 243 9.45 -14.34 -13.39
C ARG A 243 10.80 -13.63 -13.18
N LEU A 244 10.92 -12.70 -12.24
CA LEU A 244 12.21 -12.04 -11.95
C LEU A 244 12.84 -12.66 -10.69
N PRO A 245 14.16 -12.95 -10.68
CA PRO A 245 14.83 -13.45 -9.50
C PRO A 245 14.66 -12.46 -8.34
N LEU A 246 14.06 -12.89 -7.24
CA LEU A 246 13.75 -12.04 -6.09
C LEU A 246 15.00 -11.35 -5.52
N ILE A 247 16.17 -11.99 -5.66
CA ILE A 247 17.48 -11.42 -5.31
C ILE A 247 17.85 -10.21 -6.18
N ARG A 248 17.55 -10.23 -7.48
CA ARG A 248 17.78 -9.07 -8.35
C ARG A 248 16.88 -7.90 -7.96
N LEU A 249 15.61 -8.17 -7.64
CA LEU A 249 14.69 -7.14 -7.13
C LEU A 249 15.19 -6.55 -5.81
N TYR A 250 15.63 -7.39 -4.89
CA TYR A 250 16.22 -6.96 -3.63
C TYR A 250 17.47 -6.11 -3.83
N ALA A 251 18.41 -6.53 -4.67
CA ALA A 251 19.62 -5.77 -4.98
C ALA A 251 19.29 -4.41 -5.60
N GLN A 252 18.36 -4.37 -6.57
CA GLN A 252 17.91 -3.12 -7.20
C GLN A 252 17.27 -2.15 -6.18
N ALA A 253 16.35 -2.64 -5.36
CA ALA A 253 15.72 -1.83 -4.31
C ALA A 253 16.74 -1.35 -3.28
N HIS A 254 17.72 -2.20 -2.94
CA HIS A 254 18.79 -1.87 -1.99
C HIS A 254 19.69 -0.75 -2.52
N THR A 255 20.11 -0.81 -3.79
CA THR A 255 20.86 0.28 -4.44
C THR A 255 20.05 1.58 -4.46
N GLN A 256 18.76 1.52 -4.81
CA GLN A 256 17.89 2.71 -4.80
C GLN A 256 17.77 3.31 -3.39
N TRP A 257 17.61 2.47 -2.36
CA TRP A 257 17.58 2.93 -0.98
C TRP A 257 18.89 3.60 -0.54
N GLN A 258 20.05 3.07 -0.95
CA GLN A 258 21.35 3.70 -0.68
C GLN A 258 21.51 5.07 -1.35
N ASN A 259 20.80 5.29 -2.47
CA ASN A 259 20.80 6.55 -3.20
C ASN A 259 19.71 7.52 -2.72
N CYS A 260 18.90 7.16 -1.73
CA CYS A 260 17.94 8.07 -1.12
C CYS A 260 18.64 9.03 -0.15
N HIS A 261 18.28 10.30 -0.24
CA HIS A 261 18.82 11.39 0.55
C HIS A 261 17.75 11.97 1.48
N SER A 262 16.51 12.08 1.01
CA SER A 262 15.41 12.63 1.82
C SER A 262 15.01 11.68 2.95
N THR A 263 14.50 12.23 4.03
CA THR A 263 13.92 11.50 5.17
C THR A 263 12.78 10.61 4.71
N PHE A 264 11.87 11.17 3.91
CA PHE A 264 10.71 10.47 3.37
C PHE A 264 11.14 9.29 2.48
N GLY A 265 11.97 9.53 1.47
CA GLY A 265 12.39 8.49 0.54
C GLY A 265 13.26 7.42 1.18
N LYS A 266 14.13 7.78 2.14
CA LYS A 266 14.86 6.80 2.96
C LYS A 266 13.92 5.88 3.74
N ALA A 267 12.86 6.41 4.35
CA ALA A 267 11.91 5.63 5.14
C ALA A 267 11.07 4.68 4.27
N GLU A 268 10.53 5.18 3.15
CA GLU A 268 9.71 4.40 2.22
C GLU A 268 10.54 3.31 1.52
N MET A 269 11.71 3.66 0.97
CA MET A 269 12.58 2.69 0.30
C MET A 269 13.16 1.65 1.28
N LYS A 270 13.44 2.04 2.53
CA LYS A 270 13.80 1.08 3.59
C LYS A 270 12.70 0.03 3.76
N THR A 271 11.45 0.47 3.87
CA THR A 271 10.29 -0.42 4.02
C THR A 271 10.17 -1.40 2.84
N ILE A 272 10.42 -0.94 1.62
CA ILE A 272 10.44 -1.78 0.41
C ILE A 272 11.55 -2.83 0.47
N VAL A 273 12.77 -2.43 0.82
CA VAL A 273 13.92 -3.34 0.95
C VAL A 273 13.67 -4.40 2.04
N GLU A 274 13.13 -3.97 3.18
CA GLU A 274 12.78 -4.86 4.30
C GLU A 274 11.68 -5.86 3.93
N ARG A 275 10.67 -5.43 3.15
CA ARG A 275 9.68 -6.34 2.57
C ARG A 275 10.32 -7.39 1.67
N LEU A 276 11.19 -6.99 0.75
CA LEU A 276 11.87 -7.93 -0.16
C LEU A 276 12.76 -8.91 0.62
N ALA A 277 13.39 -8.46 1.70
CA ALA A 277 14.12 -9.34 2.61
C ALA A 277 13.22 -10.36 3.31
N PHE A 278 12.02 -9.94 3.73
CA PHE A 278 11.01 -10.85 4.28
C PHE A 278 10.54 -11.89 3.24
N GLU A 279 10.25 -11.46 2.01
CA GLU A 279 9.88 -12.34 0.89
C GLU A 279 10.99 -13.36 0.56
N LEU A 280 12.26 -12.96 0.62
CA LEU A 280 13.41 -13.86 0.45
C LEU A 280 13.46 -14.92 1.56
N SER A 281 13.31 -14.47 2.81
CA SER A 281 13.33 -15.36 3.97
C SER A 281 12.17 -16.37 3.91
N ARG A 282 10.98 -15.91 3.53
CA ARG A 282 9.82 -16.77 3.31
C ARG A 282 10.05 -17.76 2.17
N THR A 283 10.60 -17.32 1.04
CA THR A 283 10.90 -18.21 -0.08
C THR A 283 11.91 -19.29 0.30
N ALA A 284 12.96 -18.94 1.07
CA ALA A 284 13.94 -19.89 1.59
C ALA A 284 13.27 -20.92 2.51
N PHE A 285 12.39 -20.47 3.41
CA PHE A 285 11.59 -21.36 4.27
C PHE A 285 10.75 -22.35 3.46
N GLU A 286 9.95 -21.84 2.51
CA GLU A 286 9.03 -22.63 1.68
C GLU A 286 9.77 -23.64 0.80
N ARG A 287 11.01 -23.34 0.39
CA ARG A 287 11.88 -24.22 -0.39
C ARG A 287 12.77 -25.12 0.45
N HIS A 288 12.65 -25.08 1.79
CA HIS A 288 13.49 -25.84 2.72
C HIS A 288 15.00 -25.66 2.51
N MET A 289 15.43 -24.43 2.22
CA MET A 289 16.84 -24.07 2.00
C MET A 289 17.27 -22.90 2.86
N THR A 290 18.58 -22.65 2.96
CA THR A 290 19.06 -21.47 3.68
C THR A 290 18.92 -20.21 2.84
N VAL A 291 18.89 -19.04 3.49
CA VAL A 291 18.92 -17.75 2.77
C VAL A 291 20.18 -17.62 1.92
N ALA A 292 21.32 -18.15 2.40
CA ALA A 292 22.56 -18.21 1.63
C ALA A 292 22.40 -19.07 0.37
N ASP A 293 21.88 -20.31 0.48
CA ASP A 293 21.70 -21.18 -0.69
C ASP A 293 20.81 -20.52 -1.76
N LEU A 294 19.73 -19.85 -1.33
CA LEU A 294 18.85 -19.11 -2.24
C LEU A 294 19.58 -17.99 -3.00
N ILE A 295 20.52 -17.29 -2.33
CA ILE A 295 21.35 -16.24 -2.94
C ILE A 295 22.30 -16.85 -3.98
N GLU A 296 22.89 -18.00 -3.66
CA GLU A 296 23.85 -18.73 -4.48
C GLU A 296 23.23 -19.19 -5.80
N GLU A 297 21.96 -19.62 -5.78
CA GLU A 297 21.19 -20.01 -6.98
C GLU A 297 20.99 -18.88 -8.01
N SER A 298 21.21 -17.61 -7.64
CA SER A 298 20.82 -16.47 -8.50
C SER A 298 21.95 -15.91 -9.39
N ASP A 299 23.08 -16.60 -9.52
CA ASP A 299 24.27 -16.20 -10.31
C ASP A 299 24.82 -14.79 -9.99
N MET A 300 24.40 -14.19 -8.87
CA MET A 300 24.88 -12.89 -8.40
C MET A 300 26.05 -13.13 -7.45
N LEU A 301 27.24 -12.69 -7.89
CA LEU A 301 28.57 -12.84 -7.26
C LEU A 301 28.61 -12.89 -5.72
N ALA A 302 29.44 -13.85 -5.25
CA ALA A 302 30.07 -13.98 -3.93
C ALA A 302 29.20 -13.67 -2.70
N ILE A 303 28.61 -14.72 -2.16
CA ILE A 303 27.96 -14.69 -0.85
C ILE A 303 28.96 -14.25 0.22
N ASN A 304 28.59 -13.21 0.96
CA ASN A 304 29.14 -12.95 2.27
C ASN A 304 28.10 -13.39 3.31
N LEU A 305 28.51 -14.14 4.33
CA LEU A 305 27.71 -14.48 5.54
C LEU A 305 26.95 -13.25 6.08
N ARG A 306 27.60 -12.08 5.99
CA ARG A 306 27.04 -10.78 6.40
C ARG A 306 25.74 -10.45 5.65
N SER A 307 25.62 -10.82 4.38
CA SER A 307 24.43 -10.53 3.55
C SER A 307 23.21 -11.35 3.96
N ALA A 308 23.38 -12.65 4.23
CA ALA A 308 22.27 -13.52 4.66
C ALA A 308 21.71 -13.12 6.03
N ASN A 309 22.60 -12.81 6.99
CA ASN A 309 22.18 -12.32 8.30
C ASN A 309 21.51 -10.94 8.22
N MET A 310 22.00 -10.04 7.36
CA MET A 310 21.37 -8.75 7.12
C MET A 310 19.96 -8.89 6.53
N ILE A 311 19.75 -9.84 5.60
CA ILE A 311 18.42 -10.14 5.05
C ILE A 311 17.48 -10.61 6.17
N LYS A 312 17.90 -11.55 7.01
CA LYS A 312 17.09 -12.03 8.14
C LYS A 312 16.77 -10.89 9.14
N GLN A 313 17.72 -10.02 9.44
CA GLN A 313 17.51 -8.86 10.31
C GLN A 313 16.48 -7.88 9.72
N ARG A 314 16.59 -7.57 8.43
CA ARG A 314 15.64 -6.70 7.72
C ARG A 314 14.25 -7.31 7.62
N ALA A 315 14.17 -8.62 7.41
CA ALA A 315 12.90 -9.35 7.45
C ALA A 315 12.19 -9.20 8.80
N ARG A 316 12.93 -9.29 9.91
CA ARG A 316 12.36 -9.03 11.26
C ARG A 316 11.90 -7.59 11.43
N ALA A 317 12.68 -6.62 10.94
CA ALA A 317 12.28 -5.21 10.98
C ALA A 317 10.98 -4.97 10.20
N TYR A 318 10.80 -5.63 9.06
CA TYR A 318 9.55 -5.61 8.30
C TYR A 318 8.35 -6.15 9.11
N VAL A 319 8.51 -7.34 9.72
CA VAL A 319 7.44 -7.95 10.53
C VAL A 319 7.07 -7.05 11.71
N ALA A 320 8.05 -6.51 12.42
CA ALA A 320 7.84 -5.66 13.58
C ALA A 320 7.11 -4.34 13.26
N THR A 321 7.37 -3.76 12.08
CA THR A 321 6.88 -2.40 11.75
C THR A 321 5.68 -2.41 10.79
N CYS A 322 5.63 -3.36 9.86
CA CYS A 322 4.72 -3.34 8.72
C CYS A 322 3.73 -4.50 8.68
N MET A 323 3.90 -5.55 9.48
CA MET A 323 2.89 -6.61 9.59
C MET A 323 1.83 -6.25 10.62
N ASP A 324 0.61 -6.72 10.36
CA ASP A 324 -0.50 -6.61 11.30
C ASP A 324 -0.09 -7.25 12.63
N PRO A 325 -0.24 -6.56 13.78
CA PRO A 325 0.06 -7.12 15.09
C PRO A 325 -0.46 -8.53 15.35
N ILE A 326 -1.60 -8.89 14.74
CA ILE A 326 -2.17 -10.22 14.87
C ILE A 326 -1.39 -11.30 14.11
N ALA A 327 -0.91 -10.97 12.91
CA ALA A 327 -0.16 -11.92 12.09
C ALA A 327 1.31 -12.03 12.53
N ARG A 328 1.83 -11.09 13.34
CA ARG A 328 3.25 -11.04 13.73
C ARG A 328 3.75 -12.34 14.37
N PRO A 329 3.07 -12.95 15.36
CA PRO A 329 3.60 -14.14 16.02
C PRO A 329 3.88 -15.30 15.04
N GLU A 330 2.97 -15.52 14.08
CA GLU A 330 3.15 -16.54 13.05
C GLU A 330 4.36 -16.23 12.15
N MET A 331 4.51 -14.97 11.73
CA MET A 331 5.63 -14.54 10.89
C MET A 331 6.96 -14.58 11.64
N ASP A 332 6.98 -14.29 12.94
CA ASP A 332 8.17 -14.39 13.78
C ASP A 332 8.60 -15.86 13.94
N ILE A 333 7.65 -16.79 14.16
CA ILE A 333 7.92 -18.23 14.18
C ILE A 333 8.52 -18.70 12.86
N LEU A 334 7.99 -18.22 11.73
CA LEU A 334 8.57 -18.50 10.41
C LEU A 334 10.03 -18.03 10.35
N LEU A 335 10.31 -16.78 10.75
CA LEU A 335 11.65 -16.20 10.73
C LEU A 335 12.61 -16.85 11.75
N ASP A 336 12.11 -17.43 12.83
CA ASP A 336 12.91 -18.23 13.76
C ASP A 336 13.37 -19.53 13.10
N ARG A 337 12.48 -20.18 12.32
CA ARG A 337 12.76 -21.44 11.63
C ARG A 337 13.60 -21.29 10.36
N VAL A 338 13.64 -20.11 9.76
CA VAL A 338 14.51 -19.83 8.61
C VAL A 338 15.98 -19.86 9.05
N VAL A 339 16.76 -20.75 8.42
CA VAL A 339 18.20 -20.83 8.61
C VAL A 339 18.89 -19.83 7.66
N SER A 340 19.69 -18.91 8.20
CA SER A 340 20.42 -17.95 7.37
C SER A 340 21.51 -18.62 6.55
N TYR A 341 22.24 -19.56 7.16
CA TYR A 341 23.43 -20.21 6.60
C TYR A 341 23.77 -21.47 7.40
N ILE A 342 24.30 -22.50 6.73
CA ILE A 342 24.92 -23.68 7.35
C ILE A 342 26.40 -23.70 6.93
N PRO A 343 27.36 -23.71 7.89
CA PRO A 343 28.77 -23.85 7.56
C PRO A 343 29.03 -25.14 6.78
N ARG A 344 29.56 -25.04 5.56
CA ARG A 344 30.04 -26.21 4.82
C ARG A 344 31.28 -26.73 5.55
N ARG A 345 31.16 -27.89 6.20
CA ARG A 345 32.33 -28.63 6.70
C ARG A 345 33.00 -29.25 5.48
N CYS A 346 34.24 -28.87 5.17
CA CYS A 346 35.05 -29.61 4.22
C CYS A 346 35.30 -31.03 4.79
N PRO A 347 35.13 -32.10 3.98
CA PRO A 347 35.51 -33.45 4.37
C PRO A 347 37.02 -33.60 4.58
#